data_AF-A0A7C1FI69-F1
#
_entry.id   AF-A0A7C1FI69-F1
#
_cell.length_a   1.000
_cell.length_b   1.000
_cell.length_c   1.000
_cell.angle_alpha   90.00
_cell.angle_beta   90.00
_cell.angle_gamma   90.00
#
_symmetry.space_group_name_H-M   'P 1'
#
loop_
_entity.id
_entity.type
_entity.pdbx_description
1 polymer ?
#
loop_
_entity_poly.entity_id
_entity_poly.type
_entity_poly.pdbx_seq_one_letter_code
_entity_poly.pdbx_strand_id
1 'polypeptide(L)' 'MPHIVAVTAELMPTHIAAIALGTGDLDCVHQFALPELRESLVELDNQDQLELLDVMVEGMRLRDISDLPFDLAV' A
#
# COMPACT_ATOMS: atom_id res chain seq x y z
N MET A 1 -1.66 -20.53 8.23
CA MET A 1 -0.73 -20.41 7.09
C MET A 1 0.26 -19.31 7.45
N PRO A 2 1.56 -19.39 7.13
CA PRO A 2 2.47 -18.27 7.40
C PRO A 2 2.04 -17.06 6.57
N HIS A 3 2.05 -15.88 7.19
CA HIS A 3 1.77 -14.60 6.52
C HIS A 3 2.98 -14.20 5.66
N ILE A 4 2.74 -13.87 4.39
CA ILE A 4 3.74 -13.36 3.43
C ILE A 4 3.38 -11.91 3.11
N VAL A 5 4.14 -11.00 3.68
CA VAL A 5 3.92 -9.55 3.57
C VAL A 5 5.20 -8.83 3.12
N ALA A 6 5.03 -7.66 2.53
CA ALA A 6 6.14 -6.75 2.22
C ALA A 6 5.90 -5.40 2.89
N VAL A 7 6.95 -4.81 3.47
CA VAL A 7 6.93 -3.44 3.98
C VAL A 7 7.77 -2.56 3.08
N THR A 8 7.25 -1.41 2.67
CA THR A 8 7.97 -0.48 1.79
C THR A 8 7.83 0.97 2.26
N ALA A 9 8.87 1.76 1.98
CA ALA A 9 8.88 3.21 2.12
C ALA A 9 8.88 3.92 0.76
N GLU A 10 8.55 3.19 -0.32
CA GLU A 10 8.49 3.73 -1.67
C GLU A 10 7.40 4.79 -1.80
N LEU A 11 7.70 5.91 -2.47
CA LEU A 11 6.81 7.06 -2.58
C LEU A 11 6.02 7.11 -3.89
N MET A 12 6.40 6.33 -4.90
CA MET A 12 5.67 6.28 -6.18
C MET A 12 4.60 5.18 -6.14
N PRO A 13 3.30 5.52 -6.27
CA PRO A 13 2.22 4.53 -6.30
C PRO A 13 2.39 3.49 -7.41
N THR A 14 2.99 3.86 -8.54
CA THR A 14 3.30 2.92 -9.65
C THR A 14 4.31 1.85 -9.26
N HIS A 15 5.32 2.18 -8.45
CA HIS A 15 6.28 1.20 -7.93
C HIS A 15 5.68 0.34 -6.83
N ILE A 16 4.83 0.92 -5.97
CA ILE A 16 4.07 0.14 -4.99
C ILE A 16 3.16 -0.87 -5.70
N ALA A 17 2.47 -0.44 -6.76
CA ALA A 17 1.59 -1.29 -7.56
C ALA A 17 2.31 -2.47 -8.22
N ALA A 18 3.56 -2.30 -8.64
CA ALA A 18 4.37 -3.39 -9.21
C ALA A 18 4.55 -4.57 -8.24
N ILE A 19 4.47 -4.32 -6.93
CA ILE A 19 4.58 -5.33 -5.87
C ILE A 19 3.19 -5.73 -5.36
N ALA A 20 2.31 -4.75 -5.10
CA ALA A 20 0.99 -4.96 -4.51
C ALA A 20 0.00 -5.66 -5.46
N LEU A 21 0.04 -5.36 -6.75
CA LEU A 21 -0.81 -5.96 -7.78
C LEU A 21 -0.13 -7.15 -8.50
N GLY A 22 1.04 -7.58 -8.02
CA GLY A 22 1.81 -8.70 -8.55
C GLY A 22 1.16 -10.08 -8.38
N THR A 23 1.96 -11.14 -8.58
CA THR A 23 1.58 -12.55 -8.87
C THR A 23 0.70 -13.30 -7.84
N GLY A 24 0.20 -12.64 -6.80
CA GLY A 24 -0.67 -13.26 -5.80
C GLY A 24 0.08 -13.99 -4.67
N ASP A 25 1.41 -13.93 -4.65
CA ASP A 25 2.25 -14.55 -3.61
C ASP A 25 2.27 -13.75 -2.28
N LEU A 26 1.92 -12.47 -2.35
CA LEU A 26 1.82 -11.55 -1.21
C LEU A 26 0.37 -11.43 -0.73
N ASP A 27 0.18 -11.63 0.57
CA ASP A 27 -1.08 -11.37 1.26
C ASP A 27 -1.42 -9.87 1.20
N CYS A 28 -0.44 -9.01 1.51
CA CYS A 28 -0.57 -7.55 1.47
C CYS A 28 0.80 -6.84 1.42
N VAL A 29 0.80 -5.59 0.95
CA VAL A 29 1.94 -4.66 1.09
C VAL A 29 1.58 -3.59 2.12
N HIS A 30 2.48 -3.30 3.04
CA HIS A 30 2.32 -2.24 4.04
C HIS A 30 3.23 -1.05 3.70
N GLN A 31 2.65 0.15 3.57
CA GLN A 31 3.39 1.40 3.41
C GLN A 31 3.69 1.98 4.81
N PHE A 32 4.95 2.37 5.05
CA PHE A 32 5.43 3.04 6.26
C PHE A 32 4.66 4.31 6.72
N ALA A 33 4.06 5.07 5.81
CA ALA A 33 3.47 6.39 5.98
C ALA A 33 2.36 6.58 4.92
N LEU A 34 1.40 5.64 4.88
CA LEU A 34 0.33 5.65 3.88
C LEU A 34 -0.55 6.93 3.95
N PRO A 35 -0.96 7.42 5.14
CA PRO A 35 -1.74 8.66 5.25
C PRO A 35 -0.99 9.87 4.70
N GLU A 36 0.30 10.00 5.03
CA GLU A 36 1.14 11.12 4.62
C GLU A 36 1.41 11.10 3.11
N LEU A 37 1.60 9.91 2.53
CA LEU A 37 1.74 9.74 1.09
C LEU A 37 0.46 10.18 0.37
N ARG A 38 -0.71 9.77 0.87
CA ARG A 38 -2.00 10.16 0.30
C ARG A 38 -2.23 11.67 0.37
N GLU A 39 -1.95 12.27 1.52
CA GLU A 39 -2.05 13.73 1.72
C GLU A 39 -1.12 14.48 0.75
N SER A 40 0.11 14.00 0.57
CA SER A 40 1.06 14.60 -0.37
C SER A 40 0.55 14.56 -1.83
N LEU A 41 -0.11 13.47 -2.24
CA LEU A 41 -0.69 13.38 -3.59
C LEU A 41 -1.87 14.34 -3.79
N VAL A 42 -2.67 14.56 -2.73
CA VAL A 42 -3.75 15.55 -2.73
C VAL A 42 -3.19 16.97 -2.83
N GLU A 43 -2.16 17.31 -2.05
CA GLU A 43 -1.52 18.64 -2.08
C GLU A 43 -0.88 18.95 -3.45
N LEU A 44 -0.37 17.94 -4.13
CA LEU A 44 0.23 18.06 -5.46
C LEU A 44 -0.78 18.05 -6.61
N ASP A 45 -2.08 17.90 -6.33
CA ASP A 45 -3.17 17.71 -7.32
C ASP A 45 -2.86 16.57 -8.31
N ASN A 46 -2.20 15.51 -7.84
CA ASN A 46 -1.77 14.39 -8.67
C ASN A 46 -2.83 13.28 -8.69
N GLN A 47 -3.94 13.57 -9.36
CA GLN A 47 -5.16 12.75 -9.35
C GLN A 47 -4.92 11.33 -9.87
N ASP A 48 -4.14 11.15 -10.93
CA ASP A 48 -3.86 9.82 -11.50
C ASP A 48 -3.14 8.90 -10.50
N GLN A 49 -2.18 9.45 -9.76
CA GLN A 49 -1.45 8.68 -8.75
C GLN A 49 -2.27 8.43 -7.49
N LEU A 50 -3.11 9.40 -7.11
CA LEU A 50 -4.04 9.25 -5.99
C LEU A 50 -5.08 8.16 -6.28
N GLU A 51 -5.66 8.14 -7.49
CA GLU A 51 -6.62 7.12 -7.91
C GLU A 51 -5.98 5.72 -7.90
N LEU A 52 -4.75 5.58 -8.43
CA LEU A 52 -4.02 4.32 -8.37
C LEU A 52 -3.75 3.87 -6.92
N LEU A 53 -3.37 4.80 -6.04
CA LEU A 53 -3.14 4.51 -4.63
C LEU A 53 -4.45 4.03 -3.97
N ASP A 54 -5.54 4.74 -4.17
CA ASP A 54 -6.85 4.43 -3.59
C ASP A 54 -7.38 3.08 -4.09
N VAL A 55 -7.20 2.74 -5.36
CA VAL A 55 -7.55 1.41 -5.90
C VAL A 55 -6.82 0.27 -5.15
N MET A 56 -5.53 0.44 -4.83
CA MET A 56 -4.79 -0.58 -4.08
C MET A 56 -5.26 -0.70 -2.63
N VAL A 57 -5.62 0.42 -2.00
CA VAL A 57 -6.12 0.46 -0.63
C VAL A 57 -7.51 -0.17 -0.54
N GLU A 58 -8.43 0.23 -1.42
CA GLU A 58 -9.78 -0.34 -1.52
C GLU A 58 -9.75 -1.85 -1.86
N GLY A 59 -8.79 -2.26 -2.69
CA GLY A 59 -8.54 -3.66 -3.03
C GLY A 59 -7.88 -4.46 -1.90
N MET A 60 -7.59 -3.86 -0.74
CA MET A 60 -6.87 -4.48 0.40
C MET A 60 -5.47 -5.01 0.03
N ARG A 61 -4.89 -4.50 -1.07
CA ARG A 61 -3.56 -4.87 -1.56
C ARG A 61 -2.46 -4.00 -0.95
N LEU A 62 -2.81 -2.79 -0.51
CA LEU A 62 -1.96 -1.84 0.17
C LEU A 62 -2.61 -1.41 1.49
N ARG A 63 -1.83 -1.41 2.58
CA ARG A 63 -2.27 -0.96 3.92
C ARG A 63 -1.22 -0.09 4.58
N ASP A 64 -1.60 0.56 5.68
CA ASP A 64 -0.64 1.31 6.48
C ASP A 64 0.17 0.36 7.37
N ILE A 65 1.41 0.71 7.68
CA ILE A 65 2.28 -0.09 8.57
C ILE A 65 1.67 -0.31 9.96
N SER A 66 0.79 0.60 10.42
CA SER A 66 0.10 0.44 11.69
C SER A 66 -0.90 -0.74 11.71
N ASP A 67 -1.33 -1.24 10.55
CA ASP A 67 -2.19 -2.42 10.43
C ASP A 67 -1.42 -3.74 10.60
N LEU A 68 -0.12 -3.75 10.31
CA LEU A 68 0.71 -4.96 10.28
C LEU A 68 0.66 -5.78 11.60
N PRO A 69 0.75 -5.18 12.80
CA PRO A 69 0.67 -5.94 14.05
C PRO A 69 -0.67 -6.67 14.22
N PHE A 70 -1.77 -6.09 13.72
CA PHE A 70 -3.09 -6.70 13.78
C PHE A 70 -3.23 -7.81 12.74
N ASP A 71 -2.73 -7.58 11.53
CA ASP A 71 -2.74 -8.58 10.45
C ASP A 71 -1.94 -9.84 10.82
N LEU A 72 -0.83 -9.70 11.58
CA LEU A 72 -0.01 -10.82 12.03
C LEU A 72 -0.56 -11.57 13.26
N ALA A 73 -1.50 -10.98 13.98
CA ALA A 73 -2.05 -11.56 15.22
C ALA A 73 -3.17 -12.58 14.98
N VAL A 74 -3.52 -12.85 13.71
CA VAL A 74 -4.61 -13.74 13.28
C VAL A 74 -4.09 -15.07 12.78
#